data_AF-A0A1B0C1R6-F1
#
_entry.id   AF-A0A1B0C1R6-F1
#
_cell.length_a   1.000
_cell.length_b   1.000
_cell.length_c   1.000
_cell.angle_alpha   90.00
_cell.angle_beta   90.00
_cell.angle_gamma   90.00
#
_symmetry.space_group_name_H-M   'P 1'
#
loop_
_entity.id
_entity.type
_entity.pdbx_description
1 polymer ?
#
loop_
_entity_poly.entity_id
_entity_poly.type
_entity_poly.pdbx_seq_one_letter_code
_entity_poly.pdbx_strand_id
1 'polypeptide(L)'
;MKLYLNYGQHAAIMAGFLYAHGDLVITLDADLQNPPEEIPNLLHAAQKGYDVIDILSIPKFGAFNLHGSLLPKYRGCCPLNWSIINGEDQTGVTLHRMTEKIDHGPIIAQVSMDSLDIILQSVY
;
A
#
# COMPACT_ATOMS: atom_id res chain seq x y z
N MET A 1 -19.19 22.93 -1.53
CA MET A 1 -18.79 21.81 -2.42
C MET A 1 -18.75 20.55 -1.55
N LYS A 2 -19.74 19.66 -1.68
CA LYS A 2 -19.86 18.45 -0.84
C LYS A 2 -18.96 17.35 -1.41
N LEU A 3 -17.84 17.06 -0.75
CA LEU A 3 -17.01 15.88 -0.99
C LEU A 3 -17.64 14.69 -0.26
N TYR A 4 -18.73 14.15 -0.80
CA TYR A 4 -19.30 12.90 -0.30
C TYR A 4 -19.22 11.83 -1.40
N LEU A 5 -18.30 10.89 -1.18
CA LEU A 5 -18.39 9.42 -1.38
C LEU A 5 -17.12 8.86 -2.05
N ASN A 6 -16.18 8.43 -1.22
CA ASN A 6 -15.11 7.52 -1.62
C ASN A 6 -15.70 6.09 -1.61
N TYR A 7 -16.19 5.62 -2.76
CA TYR A 7 -16.87 4.32 -2.91
C TYR A 7 -15.93 3.09 -2.79
N GLY A 8 -14.71 3.28 -2.27
CA GLY A 8 -13.72 2.23 -2.11
C GLY A 8 -12.94 1.93 -3.40
N GLN A 9 -11.79 1.27 -3.24
CA GLN A 9 -10.82 0.96 -4.30
C GLN A 9 -11.46 0.26 -5.51
N HIS A 10 -12.42 -0.64 -5.27
CA HIS A 10 -13.12 -1.38 -6.32
C HIS A 10 -13.89 -0.47 -7.30
N ALA A 11 -14.63 0.52 -6.79
CA ALA A 11 -15.38 1.44 -7.63
C ALA A 11 -14.47 2.37 -8.45
N ALA A 12 -13.35 2.78 -7.85
CA ALA A 12 -12.32 3.58 -8.53
C ALA A 12 -11.64 2.81 -9.66
N ILE A 13 -11.29 1.54 -9.42
CA ILE A 13 -10.73 0.65 -10.44
C ILE A 13 -11.73 0.46 -11.59
N MET A 14 -12.99 0.12 -11.30
CA MET A 14 -14.01 -0.12 -12.33
C MET A 14 -14.29 1.12 -13.19
N ALA A 15 -14.31 2.31 -12.59
CA ALA A 15 -14.38 3.55 -13.34
C ALA A 15 -13.18 3.71 -14.28
N GLY A 16 -11.96 3.44 -13.79
CA GLY A 16 -10.75 3.44 -14.62
C GLY A 16 -10.85 2.49 -15.82
N PHE A 17 -11.33 1.25 -15.61
CA PHE A 17 -11.51 0.26 -16.68
C PHE A 17 -12.54 0.70 -17.74
N LEU A 18 -13.63 1.36 -17.34
CA LEU A 18 -14.68 1.81 -18.28
C LEU A 18 -14.19 2.88 -19.27
N TYR A 19 -13.17 3.67 -18.89
CA TYR A 19 -12.63 4.76 -19.71
C TYR A 19 -11.24 4.46 -20.27
N ALA A 20 -10.60 3.36 -19.87
CA ALA A 20 -9.29 2.96 -20.40
C ALA A 20 -9.43 2.41 -21.83
N HIS A 21 -8.45 2.74 -22.68
CA HIS A 21 -8.36 2.27 -24.04
C HIS A 21 -6.93 1.80 -24.33
N GLY A 22 -6.79 0.68 -25.04
CA GLY A 22 -5.51 0.08 -25.40
C GLY A 22 -5.54 -1.43 -25.32
N ASP A 23 -4.50 -2.08 -25.84
CA ASP A 23 -4.37 -3.55 -25.82
C ASP A 23 -4.01 -4.09 -24.43
N LEU A 24 -3.63 -3.21 -23.50
CA LEU A 24 -3.29 -3.53 -22.12
C LEU A 24 -3.72 -2.39 -21.18
N VAL A 25 -4.37 -2.75 -20.08
CA VAL A 25 -4.71 -1.84 -18.97
C VAL A 25 -3.93 -2.27 -17.73
N ILE A 26 -3.13 -1.36 -17.18
CA ILE A 26 -2.35 -1.58 -15.96
C ILE A 26 -2.95 -0.71 -14.86
N THR A 27 -3.42 -1.33 -13.78
CA THR A 27 -3.88 -0.61 -12.59
C THR A 27 -2.73 -0.45 -11.61
N LEU A 28 -2.54 0.76 -11.08
CA LEU A 28 -1.51 1.08 -10.11
C LEU A 28 -2.14 1.76 -8.90
N ASP A 29 -1.92 1.22 -7.70
CA ASP A 29 -2.27 1.90 -6.46
C ASP A 29 -1.23 3.00 -6.17
N ALA A 30 -1.71 4.19 -5.79
CA ALA A 30 -0.88 5.38 -5.55
C ALA A 30 -0.27 5.41 -4.13
N ASP A 31 0.04 4.25 -3.57
CA ASP A 31 0.57 4.09 -2.21
C ASP A 31 2.10 3.94 -2.16
N LEU A 32 2.77 4.07 -3.31
CA LEU A 32 4.22 3.91 -3.51
C LEU A 32 4.73 2.48 -3.25
N GLN A 33 3.87 1.49 -3.04
CA GLN A 33 4.30 0.09 -2.91
C GLN A 33 4.69 -0.54 -4.24
N ASN A 34 4.17 0.01 -5.35
CA ASN A 34 4.43 -0.45 -6.71
C ASN A 34 5.11 0.69 -7.51
N PRO A 35 6.45 0.71 -7.64
CA PRO A 35 7.14 1.76 -8.39
C PRO A 35 6.76 1.71 -9.88
N PRO A 36 6.40 2.83 -10.52
CA PRO A 36 6.01 2.87 -11.93
C PRO A 36 7.14 2.43 -12.88
N GLU A 37 8.39 2.46 -12.42
CA GLU A 37 9.56 1.97 -13.15
C GLU A 37 9.55 0.45 -13.40
N GLU A 38 8.69 -0.32 -12.71
CA GLU A 38 8.55 -1.77 -12.91
C GLU A 38 7.58 -2.15 -14.05
N ILE A 39 6.83 -1.18 -14.59
CA ILE A 39 5.90 -1.40 -15.71
C ILE A 39 6.56 -2.11 -16.90
N PRO A 40 7.79 -1.75 -17.35
CA PRO A 40 8.47 -2.46 -18.44
C PRO A 40 8.75 -3.94 -18.15
N ASN A 41 9.09 -4.28 -16.90
CA ASN A 41 9.34 -5.67 -16.50
C ASN A 41 8.04 -6.48 -16.51
N LEU A 42 6.95 -5.88 -16.01
CA LEU A 42 5.60 -6.48 -16.04
C LEU A 42 5.12 -6.72 -17.48
N LEU A 43 5.36 -5.77 -18.38
CA LEU A 43 5.05 -5.92 -19.81
C LEU A 43 5.80 -7.08 -20.44
N HIS A 44 7.10 -7.20 -20.16
CA HIS A 44 7.92 -8.27 -20.72
C HIS A 44 7.52 -9.65 -20.19
N ALA A 45 7.05 -9.74 -18.95
CA ALA A 45 6.49 -10.96 -18.39
C ALA A 45 5.09 -11.26 -18.97
N ALA A 46 4.18 -10.29 -19.09
CA ALA A 46 2.87 -10.49 -19.69
C ALA A 46 2.97 -11.02 -21.14
N GLN A 47 3.93 -10.52 -21.92
CA GLN A 47 4.21 -10.99 -23.29
C GLN A 47 4.71 -12.44 -23.37
N LYS A 48 5.16 -13.04 -22.25
CA LYS A 48 5.54 -14.46 -22.15
C LYS A 48 4.35 -15.37 -21.83
N GLY A 49 3.13 -14.83 -21.72
CA GLY A 49 1.91 -15.59 -21.46
C GLY A 49 1.68 -15.92 -19.98
N TYR A 50 2.27 -15.15 -19.06
CA TYR A 50 1.93 -15.26 -17.64
C TYR A 50 0.59 -14.57 -17.36
N ASP A 51 -0.38 -15.32 -16.86
CA ASP A 51 -1.69 -14.80 -16.46
C ASP A 51 -1.63 -13.98 -15.14
N VAL A 52 -0.64 -14.28 -14.29
CA VAL A 52 -0.37 -13.60 -13.02
C VAL A 52 1.14 -13.52 -12.80
N ILE A 53 1.64 -12.35 -12.39
CA ILE A 53 3.05 -12.12 -12.08
C ILE A 53 3.16 -11.76 -10.60
N ASP A 54 3.83 -12.60 -9.82
CA ASP A 54 4.13 -12.30 -8.42
C ASP A 54 5.33 -11.35 -8.32
N ILE A 55 5.03 -10.06 -8.24
CA ILE A 55 6.02 -8.99 -8.10
C ILE A 55 6.87 -9.10 -6.84
N LEU A 56 6.38 -9.79 -5.79
CA LEU A 56 7.10 -9.90 -4.52
C LEU A 56 8.35 -10.78 -4.65
N SER A 57 8.40 -11.61 -5.70
CA SER A 57 9.49 -12.54 -6.00
C SER A 57 10.57 -11.95 -6.92
N ILE A 58 10.33 -10.80 -7.56
CA ILE A 58 11.25 -10.17 -8.51
C ILE A 58 12.52 -9.62 -7.81
N PRO A 59 12.43 -8.89 -6.68
CA PRO A 59 13.61 -8.33 -6.04
C PRO A 59 14.46 -9.42 -5.38
N LYS A 60 15.79 -9.38 -5.61
CA LYS A 60 16.77 -10.35 -5.07
C LYS A 60 16.70 -10.53 -3.54
N PHE A 61 16.36 -9.47 -2.80
CA PHE A 61 16.29 -9.47 -1.34
C PHE A 61 14.85 -9.59 -0.81
N GLY A 62 13.86 -9.72 -1.70
CA GLY A 62 12.43 -9.67 -1.39
C GLY A 62 11.87 -8.24 -1.37
N ALA A 63 10.55 -8.14 -1.36
CA ALA A 63 9.82 -6.88 -1.21
C ALA A 63 9.54 -6.58 0.27
N PHE A 64 9.65 -5.31 0.65
CA PHE A 64 9.44 -4.83 2.01
C PHE A 64 8.53 -3.60 1.98
N ASN A 65 7.70 -3.46 3.01
CA ASN A 65 6.81 -2.32 3.19
C ASN A 65 7.11 -1.64 4.54
N LEU A 66 7.07 -0.31 4.53
CA LEU A 66 7.12 0.53 5.73
C LEU A 66 5.70 0.98 6.06
N HIS A 67 5.10 0.34 7.04
CA HIS A 67 3.72 0.55 7.44
C HIS A 67 3.59 1.55 8.59
N GLY A 68 2.61 2.44 8.53
CA GLY A 68 2.40 3.54 9.47
C GLY A 68 1.71 3.18 10.79
N SER A 69 1.89 1.96 11.28
CA SER A 69 1.47 1.55 12.63
C SER A 69 2.44 0.56 13.25
N LEU A 70 2.22 0.26 14.53
CA LEU A 70 2.79 -0.91 15.21
C LEU A 70 2.02 -2.18 14.84
N LEU A 71 2.38 -2.82 13.73
CA LEU A 71 1.83 -4.13 13.37
C LEU A 71 1.98 -5.13 14.55
N PRO A 72 0.98 -6.01 14.78
CA PRO A 72 -0.17 -6.30 13.95
C PRO A 72 -1.36 -5.33 14.07
N LYS A 73 -1.27 -4.28 14.90
CA LYS A 73 -2.36 -3.31 15.05
C LYS A 73 -2.50 -2.46 13.79
N TYR A 74 -3.74 -2.07 13.46
CA TYR A 74 -4.03 -1.12 12.38
C TYR A 74 -3.45 -1.51 11.01
N ARG A 75 -3.63 -2.76 10.59
CA ARG A 75 -3.36 -3.17 9.20
C ARG A 75 -4.28 -2.47 8.21
N GLY A 76 -3.86 -2.38 6.96
CA GLY A 76 -4.63 -1.78 5.89
C GLY A 76 -4.55 -0.26 5.91
N CYS A 77 -5.52 0.39 5.28
CA CYS A 77 -5.39 1.80 4.95
C CYS A 77 -5.57 2.74 6.15
N CYS A 78 -4.92 3.90 6.07
CA CYS A 78 -5.02 4.99 7.03
C CYS A 78 -4.75 4.60 8.50
N PRO A 79 -3.67 3.84 8.80
CA PRO A 79 -3.38 3.34 10.13
C PRO A 79 -3.30 4.46 11.19
N LEU A 80 -2.67 5.58 10.84
CA LEU A 80 -2.50 6.72 11.72
C LEU A 80 -3.83 7.38 12.11
N ASN A 81 -4.74 7.55 11.15
CA ASN A 81 -6.06 8.12 11.41
C ASN A 81 -6.82 7.25 12.41
N TRP A 82 -6.79 5.93 12.23
CA TRP A 82 -7.45 5.00 13.13
C TRP A 82 -6.83 4.97 14.52
N SER A 83 -5.50 5.05 14.65
CA SER A 83 -4.86 5.12 15.97
C SER A 83 -5.27 6.39 16.73
N ILE A 84 -5.41 7.52 16.04
CA ILE A 84 -5.89 8.78 16.64
C ILE A 84 -7.37 8.67 17.01
N ILE A 85 -8.22 8.17 16.12
CA ILE A 85 -9.67 8.01 16.36
C ILE A 85 -9.93 7.15 17.59
N ASN A 86 -9.12 6.10 17.78
CA ASN A 86 -9.23 5.19 18.91
C ASN A 86 -8.56 5.70 20.19
N GLY A 87 -7.95 6.89 20.16
CA GLY A 87 -7.29 7.50 21.30
C GLY A 87 -6.07 6.72 21.79
N GLU A 88 -5.30 6.11 20.89
CA GLU A 88 -4.08 5.42 21.26
C GLU A 88 -3.01 6.45 21.67
N ASP A 89 -2.43 6.30 22.86
CA ASP A 89 -1.34 7.15 23.35
C ASP A 89 -0.02 6.91 22.60
N GLN A 90 0.10 5.73 21.98
CA GLN A 90 1.27 5.27 21.26
C GLN A 90 0.90 4.71 19.90
N THR A 91 1.73 5.01 18.90
CA THR A 91 1.70 4.36 17.59
C THR A 91 3.14 4.20 17.11
N GLY A 92 3.37 4.10 15.80
CA GLY A 92 4.72 3.99 15.27
C GLY A 92 4.77 3.55 13.83
N VAL A 93 5.95 3.10 13.42
CA VAL A 93 6.22 2.59 12.07
C VAL A 93 6.79 1.18 12.15
N THR A 94 6.38 0.33 11.21
CA THR A 94 6.84 -1.06 11.08
C THR A 94 7.42 -1.30 9.70
N LEU A 95 8.69 -1.72 9.64
CA LEU A 95 9.25 -2.34 8.45
C LEU A 95 8.94 -3.84 8.49
N HIS A 96 8.25 -4.35 7.49
CA HIS A 96 7.96 -5.78 7.37
C HIS A 96 8.19 -6.28 5.94
N ARG A 97 8.46 -7.58 5.80
CA ARG A 97 8.52 -8.23 4.49
C ARG A 97 7.10 -8.33 3.93
N MET A 98 6.93 -8.09 2.64
CA MET A 98 5.63 -8.23 1.98
C MET A 98 5.33 -9.70 1.69
N THR A 99 4.05 -10.05 1.73
CA THR A 99 3.50 -11.37 1.38
C THR A 99 2.19 -11.15 0.63
N GLU A 100 1.59 -12.20 0.08
CA GLU A 100 0.27 -12.15 -0.57
C GLU A 100 -0.81 -11.50 0.32
N LYS A 101 -0.72 -11.66 1.65
CA LYS A 101 -1.56 -10.94 2.60
C LYS A 101 -0.96 -9.58 2.95
N ILE A 102 -1.72 -8.52 2.64
CA ILE A 102 -1.41 -7.12 2.98
C ILE A 102 -1.09 -6.99 4.47
N ASP A 103 0.05 -6.39 4.80
CA ASP A 103 0.54 -6.11 6.16
C ASP A 103 0.62 -7.31 7.13
N HIS A 104 0.68 -8.54 6.61
CA HIS A 104 0.78 -9.77 7.41
C HIS A 104 2.15 -10.43 7.40
N GLY A 105 3.08 -9.92 6.59
CA GLY A 105 4.39 -10.55 6.50
C GLY A 105 5.27 -10.33 7.72
N PRO A 106 6.40 -11.06 7.82
CA PRO A 106 7.30 -11.00 8.96
C PRO A 106 7.80 -9.59 9.25
N ILE A 107 7.68 -9.17 10.52
CA ILE A 107 8.19 -7.89 11.01
C ILE A 107 9.73 -7.96 11.07
N ILE A 108 10.38 -6.98 10.46
CA ILE A 108 11.84 -6.83 10.45
C ILE A 108 12.30 -5.85 11.53
N ALA A 109 11.60 -4.73 11.66
CA ALA A 109 11.88 -3.71 12.66
C ALA A 109 10.62 -2.89 12.98
N GLN A 110 10.53 -2.37 14.20
CA GLN A 110 9.48 -1.45 14.64
C GLN A 110 10.07 -0.34 15.48
N VAL A 111 9.50 0.85 15.35
CA VAL A 111 9.79 2.00 16.21
C VAL A 111 8.47 2.52 16.74
N SER A 112 8.31 2.54 18.07
CA SER A 112 7.18 3.15 18.75
C SER A 112 7.41 4.65 18.97
N MET A 113 6.34 5.42 18.93
CA MET A 113 6.35 6.87 19.05
C MET A 113 5.08 7.33 19.75
N ASP A 114 5.16 8.46 20.47
CA ASP A 114 4.00 9.12 21.04
C ASP A 114 3.07 9.59 19.92
N SER A 115 1.77 9.28 20.01
CA SER A 115 0.81 9.63 18.95
C SER A 115 0.70 11.14 18.70
N LEU A 116 0.98 11.95 19.73
CA LEU A 116 1.02 13.41 19.65
C LEU A 116 2.18 13.91 18.77
N ASP A 117 3.32 13.24 18.78
CA ASP A 117 4.49 13.64 18.00
C ASP A 117 4.26 13.39 16.50
N ILE A 118 3.50 12.34 16.14
CA ILE A 118 3.18 12.07 14.73
C ILE A 118 2.19 13.10 14.16
N ILE A 119 1.20 13.51 14.95
CA ILE A 119 0.25 14.57 14.55
C ILE A 119 1.01 15.85 14.19
N LEU A 120 2.03 16.22 14.96
CA LEU A 120 2.80 17.43 14.70
C LEU A 120 3.64 17.32 13.42
N GLN A 121 4.19 16.14 13.09
CA GLN A 121 5.00 15.95 11.88
C GLN A 121 4.19 15.86 10.58
N SER A 122 2.88 15.67 10.65
CA SER A 122 2.00 15.51 9.47
C SER A 122 1.26 16.80 9.07
N VAL A 123 1.53 17.92 9.75
CA VAL A 123 0.86 19.21 9.58
C VAL A 123 1.80 20.30 9.00
N TYR A 124 3.01 19.94 8.60
CA TYR A 124 3.97 20.84 7.94
C TYR A 124 4.08 20.59 6.44
#